data_AF-A0A2P4P3G7-F1
#
_entry.id   AF-A0A2P4P3G7-F1
#
_cell.length_a   1.000
_cell.length_b   1.000
_cell.length_c   1.000
_cell.angle_alpha   90.00
_cell.angle_beta   90.00
_cell.angle_gamma   90.00
#
_symmetry.space_group_name_H-M   'P 1'
#
loop_
_entity.id
_entity.type
_entity.pdbx_description
1 polymer ?
#
loop_
_entity_poly.entity_id
_entity_poly.type
_entity_poly.pdbx_seq_one_letter_code
_entity_poly.pdbx_strand_id
1 'polypeptide(L)'
;MRFLPFMCVVLLLIILSILGFAPNIHIKISDKLLHFIGFFILTVAIYFTWDRNIKWNAVVTGTLSLSASLISEVIQGFLPYKIFDWQDIAANFLGSSLGLVLSIFGDWIRNRFAIYGKYKQVDCENFDENTDIPL
;
A
#
# COMPACT_ATOMS: atom_id res chain seq x y z
N MET A 1 -14.42 -1.80 2.61
CA MET A 1 -13.11 -1.51 3.24
C MET A 1 -12.72 -2.75 4.01
N ARG A 2 -11.48 -3.26 3.86
CA ARG A 2 -11.02 -4.47 4.55
C ARG A 2 -10.49 -4.08 5.93
N PHE A 3 -11.01 -4.71 6.98
CA PHE A 3 -10.74 -4.31 8.37
C PHE A 3 -9.28 -4.55 8.80
N LEU A 4 -8.72 -5.72 8.47
CA LEU A 4 -7.36 -6.08 8.87
C LEU A 4 -6.28 -5.10 8.33
N PRO A 5 -6.19 -4.84 7.01
CA PRO A 5 -5.19 -3.89 6.50
C PRO A 5 -5.47 -2.45 6.97
N PHE A 6 -6.73 -2.08 7.25
CA PHE A 6 -7.04 -0.79 7.85
C PHE A 6 -6.42 -0.65 9.25
N MET A 7 -6.53 -1.68 10.10
CA MET A 7 -5.84 -1.71 11.39
C MET A 7 -4.32 -1.63 11.22
N CYS A 8 -3.75 -2.33 10.23
CA CYS A 8 -2.32 -2.20 9.91
C CYS A 8 -1.93 -0.77 9.55
N VAL A 9 -2.73 -0.06 8.74
CA VAL A 9 -2.48 1.35 8.39
C VAL A 9 -2.48 2.21 9.64
N VAL A 10 -3.49 2.08 10.51
CA VAL A 10 -3.57 2.87 11.76
C VAL A 10 -2.34 2.62 12.65
N LEU A 11 -1.97 1.35 12.84
CA LEU A 11 -0.79 0.99 13.64
C LEU A 11 0.51 1.52 13.02
N LEU A 12 0.67 1.42 11.69
CA LEU A 12 1.83 1.94 10.98
C LEU A 12 1.92 3.47 11.11
N LEU A 13 0.80 4.19 11.00
CA LEU A 13 0.77 5.64 11.19
C LEU A 13 1.21 6.04 12.61
N ILE A 14 0.79 5.30 13.64
CA ILE A 14 1.24 5.54 15.02
C ILE A 14 2.74 5.29 15.15
N ILE A 15 3.23 4.16 14.64
CA ILE A 15 4.66 3.80 14.70
C ILE A 15 5.51 4.85 13.97
N LEU A 16 5.14 5.19 12.74
CA LEU A 16 5.86 6.19 11.94
C LEU A 16 5.77 7.58 12.58
N SER A 17 4.65 7.93 13.23
CA SER A 17 4.54 9.18 13.96
C SER A 17 5.50 9.23 15.15
N ILE A 18 5.63 8.13 15.90
CA ILE A 18 6.57 8.06 17.01
C ILE A 18 8.01 8.19 16.47
N LEU A 19 8.35 7.45 15.41
CA LEU A 19 9.70 7.46 14.85
C LEU A 19 10.08 8.79 14.20
N GLY A 20 9.15 9.45 13.51
CA GLY A 20 9.41 10.67 12.75
C GLY A 20 9.33 11.97 13.57
N PHE A 21 8.48 12.01 14.61
CA PHE A 21 8.22 13.24 15.37
C PHE A 21 8.73 13.22 16.81
N ALA A 22 9.21 12.09 17.36
CA ALA A 22 9.74 12.08 18.72
C ALA A 22 11.19 12.64 18.78
N PRO A 23 11.51 13.53 19.74
CA PRO A 23 12.79 14.26 19.75
C PRO A 23 14.04 13.41 20.08
N ASN A 24 13.89 12.23 20.71
CA ASN A 24 15.01 11.47 21.29
C ASN A 24 15.04 9.99 20.86
N ILE A 25 14.58 9.68 19.65
CA ILE A 25 14.64 8.31 19.13
C ILE A 25 15.93 8.11 18.34
N HIS A 26 16.84 7.32 18.91
CA HIS A 26 18.08 6.91 18.26
C HIS A 26 17.93 5.50 17.70
N ILE A 27 17.82 5.39 16.37
CA ILE A 27 17.80 4.12 15.65
C ILE A 27 19.11 4.01 14.87
N LYS A 28 19.71 2.82 14.84
CA LYS A 28 20.96 2.55 14.08
C LYS A 28 20.75 2.44 12.56
N ILE A 29 19.57 2.79 12.06
CA ILE A 29 19.19 2.74 10.65
C ILE A 29 19.28 4.16 10.10
N SER A 30 19.73 4.31 8.85
CA SER A 30 19.72 5.60 8.17
C SER A 30 18.30 6.16 8.12
N ASP A 31 18.15 7.44 8.48
CA ASP A 31 16.86 8.18 8.45
C ASP A 31 16.17 8.03 7.08
N LYS A 32 16.95 8.15 6.01
CA LYS A 32 16.50 8.05 4.61
C LYS A 32 15.94 6.65 4.30
N LEU A 33 16.58 5.60 4.82
CA LEU A 33 16.12 4.23 4.63
C LEU A 33 14.84 3.96 5.43
N LEU A 34 14.72 4.53 6.62
CA LEU A 34 13.52 4.44 7.43
C LEU A 34 12.33 5.14 6.74
N HIS A 35 12.55 6.33 6.21
CA HIS A 35 11.60 7.06 5.38
C HIS A 35 11.15 6.23 4.17
N PHE A 36 12.08 5.68 3.40
CA PHE A 36 11.78 4.82 2.26
C PHE A 36 10.94 3.58 2.65
N ILE A 37 11.40 2.79 3.63
CA ILE A 37 10.72 1.56 4.05
C ILE A 37 9.35 1.86 4.68
N GLY A 38 9.28 2.89 5.52
CA GLY A 38 8.04 3.31 6.18
C GLY A 38 6.96 3.67 5.17
N PHE A 39 7.27 4.55 4.22
CA PHE A 39 6.34 4.96 3.18
C PHE A 39 6.02 3.84 2.18
N PHE A 40 6.98 2.94 1.90
CA PHE A 40 6.73 1.73 1.12
C PHE A 40 5.67 0.84 1.76
N ILE A 41 5.87 0.42 3.01
CA ILE A 41 4.96 -0.50 3.72
C ILE A 41 3.59 0.18 3.93
N LEU A 42 3.58 1.46 4.32
CA LEU A 42 2.36 2.23 4.51
C LEU A 42 1.54 2.29 3.21
N THR A 43 2.19 2.53 2.07
CA THR A 43 1.51 2.60 0.77
C THR A 43 0.90 1.26 0.37
N VAL A 44 1.63 0.15 0.59
CA VAL A 44 1.10 -1.20 0.35
C VAL A 44 -0.12 -1.48 1.23
N ALA A 45 -0.06 -1.13 2.52
CA ALA A 45 -1.16 -1.33 3.46
C ALA A 45 -2.41 -0.49 3.11
N ILE A 46 -2.20 0.77 2.68
CA ILE A 46 -3.28 1.63 2.18
C ILE A 46 -3.90 1.00 0.93
N TYR A 47 -3.11 0.55 -0.05
CA TYR A 47 -3.66 -0.05 -1.28
C TYR A 47 -4.62 -1.21 -1.00
N PHE A 48 -4.23 -2.13 -0.11
CA PHE A 48 -5.03 -3.34 0.14
C PHE A 48 -6.20 -3.16 1.10
N THR A 49 -6.37 -1.99 1.70
CA THR A 49 -7.51 -1.71 2.58
C THR A 49 -8.80 -1.41 1.77
N TRP A 50 -8.65 -1.07 0.49
CA TRP A 50 -9.73 -0.64 -0.36
C TRP A 50 -10.28 -1.87 -1.10
N ASP A 51 -11.59 -2.12 -1.00
CA ASP A 51 -12.25 -3.26 -1.66
C ASP A 51 -12.95 -2.81 -2.94
N ARG A 52 -12.16 -2.25 -3.86
CA ARG A 52 -12.61 -1.70 -5.15
C ARG A 52 -11.69 -2.21 -6.26
N ASN A 53 -11.91 -1.70 -7.47
CA ASN A 53 -11.09 -2.07 -8.64
C ASN A 53 -9.67 -1.46 -8.57
N ILE A 54 -8.74 -2.06 -9.32
CA ILE A 54 -7.33 -1.67 -9.38
C ILE A 54 -7.15 -0.17 -9.64
N LYS A 55 -7.90 0.40 -10.59
CA LYS A 55 -7.76 1.81 -10.97
C LYS A 55 -8.12 2.75 -9.82
N TRP A 56 -9.22 2.47 -9.13
CA TRP A 56 -9.67 3.28 -8.00
C TRP A 56 -8.71 3.17 -6.82
N ASN A 57 -8.27 1.94 -6.50
CA ASN A 57 -7.25 1.73 -5.46
C ASN A 57 -5.95 2.46 -5.80
N ALA A 58 -5.47 2.37 -7.03
CA ALA A 58 -4.26 3.03 -7.48
C ALA A 58 -4.33 4.56 -7.33
N VAL A 59 -5.42 5.18 -7.79
CA VAL A 59 -5.59 6.64 -7.73
C VAL A 59 -5.68 7.14 -6.29
N VAL A 60 -6.52 6.50 -5.46
CA VAL A 60 -6.71 6.96 -4.08
C VAL A 60 -5.44 6.73 -3.26
N THR A 61 -4.83 5.54 -3.35
CA THR A 61 -3.59 5.26 -2.63
C THR A 61 -2.45 6.13 -3.11
N GLY A 62 -2.28 6.32 -4.42
CA GLY A 62 -1.26 7.20 -4.96
C GLY A 62 -1.43 8.64 -4.48
N THR A 63 -2.66 9.17 -4.51
CA THR A 63 -2.95 10.53 -4.03
C THR A 63 -2.62 10.66 -2.55
N LEU A 64 -3.07 9.72 -1.71
CA LEU A 64 -2.83 9.76 -0.26
C LEU A 64 -1.33 9.63 0.07
N SER A 65 -0.67 8.62 -0.47
CA SER A 65 0.73 8.32 -0.16
C SER A 65 1.67 9.41 -0.66
N LEU A 66 1.53 9.88 -1.90
CA LEU A 66 2.42 10.91 -2.45
C LEU A 66 2.20 12.27 -1.79
N SER A 67 0.96 12.61 -1.42
CA SER A 67 0.69 13.82 -0.63
C SER A 67 1.31 13.69 0.76
N ALA A 68 1.17 12.53 1.41
CA ALA A 68 1.77 12.27 2.71
C ALA A 68 3.31 12.35 2.66
N SER A 69 3.94 11.91 1.57
CA SER A 69 5.40 11.98 1.38
C SER A 69 5.96 13.40 1.46
N LEU A 70 5.19 14.39 1.00
CA LEU A 70 5.54 15.80 1.08
C LEU A 70 5.13 16.41 2.42
N ILE A 71 3.88 16.17 2.84
CA ILE A 71 3.28 16.79 4.03
C ILE A 71 4.03 16.38 5.30
N SER A 72 4.49 15.13 5.42
CA SER A 72 5.22 14.68 6.61
C SER A 72 6.48 15.51 6.85
N GLU A 73 7.25 15.78 5.80
CA GLU A 73 8.51 16.55 5.91
C GLU A 73 8.23 18.02 6.23
N VAL A 74 7.19 18.60 5.61
CA VAL A 74 6.77 19.96 5.92
C VAL A 74 6.40 20.10 7.40
N ILE A 75 5.66 19.12 7.96
CA ILE A 75 5.31 19.12 9.38
C ILE A 75 6.56 18.92 10.25
N GLN A 76 7.47 18.02 9.89
CA GLN A 76 8.73 17.81 10.62
C GLN A 76 9.60 19.08 10.62
N GLY A 77 9.62 19.84 9.52
CA GLY A 77 10.34 21.11 9.42
C GLY A 77 9.80 22.23 10.33
N PHE A 78 8.56 22.11 10.84
CA PHE A 78 8.03 23.01 11.86
C PHE A 78 8.41 22.60 13.30
N LEU A 79 9.02 21.43 13.50
CA LEU A 79 9.48 21.01 14.81
C LEU A 79 10.82 21.69 15.13
N PRO A 80 11.00 22.24 16.36
CA PRO A 80 12.23 22.97 16.71
C PRO A 80 13.48 22.09 16.81
N TYR A 81 13.32 20.77 16.78
CA TYR A 81 14.38 19.77 16.91
C TYR A 81 14.59 18.89 15.66
N LYS A 82 13.87 19.15 14.56
CA LYS A 82 14.10 18.50 13.26
C LYS A 82 14.40 19.56 12.21
N ILE A 83 15.28 19.21 11.28
CA ILE A 83 15.67 20.07 10.17
C ILE A 83 15.00 19.52 8.92
N PHE A 84 14.40 20.41 8.12
CA PHE A 84 13.83 20.05 6.84
C PHE A 84 14.91 19.49 5.90
N ASP A 85 14.69 18.29 5.35
CA ASP A 85 15.57 17.62 4.41
C ASP A 85 14.81 17.13 3.17
N TRP A 86 15.16 17.71 2.01
CA TRP A 86 14.56 17.32 0.73
C TRP A 86 14.87 15.87 0.34
N GLN A 87 15.96 15.27 0.85
CA GLN A 87 16.31 13.88 0.58
C GLN A 87 15.32 12.92 1.26
N ASP A 88 14.73 13.32 2.39
CA ASP A 88 13.72 12.52 3.07
C ASP A 88 12.39 12.53 2.29
N ILE A 89 12.04 13.66 1.65
CA ILE A 89 10.95 13.71 0.66
C ILE A 89 11.23 12.75 -0.49
N ALA A 90 12.43 12.78 -1.07
CA ALA A 90 12.80 11.89 -2.17
C ALA A 90 12.70 10.41 -1.75
N ALA A 91 13.16 10.06 -0.56
CA ALA A 91 13.04 8.72 -0.01
C ALA A 91 11.58 8.30 0.19
N ASN A 92 10.72 9.18 0.73
CA ASN A 92 9.29 8.94 0.88
C ASN A 92 8.61 8.68 -0.48
N PHE A 93 8.89 9.54 -1.47
CA PHE A 93 8.34 9.43 -2.82
C PHE A 93 8.76 8.13 -3.51
N LEU A 94 10.03 7.75 -3.41
CA LEU A 94 10.54 6.50 -3.99
C LEU A 94 9.90 5.28 -3.31
N GLY A 95 9.81 5.28 -1.97
CA GLY A 95 9.17 4.22 -1.21
C GLY A 95 7.70 4.06 -1.57
N SER A 96 6.94 5.16 -1.58
CA SER A 96 5.53 5.16 -1.97
C SER A 96 5.31 4.76 -3.41
N SER A 97 6.12 5.24 -4.35
CA SER A 97 5.99 4.89 -5.77
C SER A 97 6.24 3.41 -5.99
N LEU A 98 7.30 2.85 -5.39
CA LEU A 98 7.60 1.42 -5.49
C LEU A 98 6.50 0.57 -4.85
N GLY A 99 6.02 0.97 -3.67
CA GLY A 99 4.93 0.29 -2.97
C GLY A 99 3.66 0.26 -3.81
N LEU A 100 3.30 1.37 -4.42
CA LEU A 100 2.13 1.48 -5.30
C LEU A 100 2.25 0.57 -6.54
N VAL A 101 3.40 0.62 -7.23
CA VAL A 101 3.65 -0.21 -8.42
C VAL A 101 3.56 -1.69 -8.09
N LEU A 102 4.21 -2.14 -7.02
CA LEU A 102 4.16 -3.55 -6.61
C LEU A 102 2.77 -3.98 -6.16
N SER A 103 2.02 -3.12 -5.49
CA SER A 103 0.64 -3.40 -5.10
C SER A 103 -0.29 -3.55 -6.31
N ILE A 104 -0.18 -2.66 -7.30
CA ILE A 104 -0.95 -2.75 -8.55
C ILE A 104 -0.61 -4.04 -9.29
N PHE A 105 0.69 -4.34 -9.41
CA PHE A 105 1.17 -5.55 -10.08
C PHE A 105 0.67 -6.81 -9.38
N GLY A 106 0.80 -6.89 -8.06
CA GLY A 106 0.31 -8.01 -7.26
C GLY A 106 -1.20 -8.19 -7.38
N ASP A 107 -1.97 -7.10 -7.34
CA ASP A 107 -3.43 -7.15 -7.47
C ASP A 107 -3.88 -7.56 -8.87
N TRP A 108 -3.16 -7.11 -9.90
CA TRP A 108 -3.36 -7.57 -11.28
C TRP A 108 -3.12 -9.08 -11.40
N ILE A 109 -2.04 -9.60 -10.83
CA ILE A 109 -1.75 -11.05 -10.81
C ILE A 109 -2.89 -11.81 -10.12
N ARG A 110 -3.31 -11.40 -8.92
CA ARG A 110 -4.40 -12.06 -8.17
C ARG A 110 -5.69 -12.10 -8.97
N ASN A 111 -6.06 -10.98 -9.61
CA ASN A 111 -7.26 -10.90 -10.41
C ASN A 111 -7.20 -11.80 -11.65
N ARG A 112 -6.02 -11.94 -12.28
CA ARG A 112 -5.83 -12.89 -13.40
C ARG A 112 -6.07 -14.32 -12.96
N PHE A 113 -5.46 -14.76 -11.87
CA PHE A 113 -5.66 -16.12 -11.36
C PHE A 113 -7.11 -16.39 -10.91
N ALA A 114 -7.77 -15.41 -10.32
CA ALA A 114 -9.19 -15.52 -9.94
C ALA A 114 -10.11 -15.71 -11.15
N ILE A 115 -9.84 -15.02 -12.27
CA ILE A 115 -10.61 -15.18 -13.52
C ILE A 115 -10.41 -16.58 -14.11
N TYR A 116 -9.18 -17.09 -14.16
CA TYR A 116 -8.90 -18.45 -14.64
C TYR A 116 -9.63 -19.51 -13.82
N GLY A 117 -9.68 -19.35 -12.50
CA GLY A 117 -10.43 -20.27 -11.62
C GLY A 117 -11.94 -20.29 -11.92
N LYS A 118 -12.54 -19.11 -12.13
CA LYS A 118 -13.98 -19.00 -12.47
C LYS A 118 -14.31 -19.61 -13.83
N TYR A 119 -13.47 -19.35 -14.84
CA TYR A 119 -13.65 -19.92 -16.19
C TYR A 119 -13.64 -21.45 -16.14
N LYS A 120 -12.67 -22.04 -15.41
CA LYS A 120 -12.59 -23.49 -15.22
C LYS A 120 -13.83 -24.08 -14.52
N GLN A 121 -14.41 -23.40 -13.53
CA GLN A 121 -15.63 -23.88 -12.88
C GLN A 121 -16.82 -23.89 -13.82
N VAL A 122 -17.01 -22.83 -14.61
CA VAL A 122 -18.12 -22.73 -15.58
C VAL A 122 -18.02 -23.82 -16.64
N ASP A 123 -16.81 -24.13 -17.12
CA ASP A 123 -16.60 -25.23 -18.08
C ASP A 123 -16.99 -26.61 -17.50
N CYS A 124 -16.70 -26.86 -16.21
CA CYS A 124 -17.09 -28.10 -15.54
C CYS A 124 -18.62 -28.19 -15.33
N GLU A 125 -19.26 -27.11 -14.89
CA GLU A 125 -20.71 -27.06 -14.68
C GLU A 125 -21.48 -27.28 -15.99
N ASN A 126 -21.03 -26.65 -17.08
CA ASN A 126 -21.61 -26.87 -18.41
C ASN A 126 -21.38 -28.30 -18.93
N PHE A 127 -20.27 -28.94 -18.56
CA PHE A 127 -20.00 -30.32 -18.94
C PHE A 127 -20.94 -31.29 -18.23
N ASP A 128 -21.12 -31.12 -16.92
CA ASP A 128 -22.01 -31.96 -16.10
C ASP A 128 -23.47 -31.83 -16.58
N GLU A 129 -23.97 -30.60 -16.83
CA GLU A 129 -25.34 -30.36 -17.33
C GLU A 129 -25.61 -31.06 -18.68
N ASN A 130 -24.62 -31.10 -19.57
CA ASN A 130 -24.77 -31.69 -20.89
C ASN A 130 -24.69 -33.23 -20.86
N THR A 131 -24.08 -33.82 -19.82
CA THR A 131 -24.05 -35.28 -19.60
C THR A 131 -25.27 -35.84 -18.87
N ASP A 132 -26.02 -34.98 -18.18
CA ASP A 132 -27.22 -35.37 -17.44
C ASP A 132 -28.50 -35.41 -18.30
N ILE A 133 -28.41 -35.14 -19.61
CA ILE A 133 -29.54 -35.24 -20.55
C ILE A 133 -29.75 -36.71 -20.92
N PRO A 134 -30.83 -37.39 -20.47
CA PRO A 134 -31.09 -38.77 -20.86
C PRO A 134 -31.40 -38.84 -22.37
N LEU A 135 -30.72 -39.77 -23.06
CA LEU A 135 -30.93 -40.13 -24.47
C LEU A 135 -32.36 -40.59 -24.77
#